data_AF-A0A420XTS7-F1
#
_entry.id   AF-A0A420XTS7-F1
#
_cell.length_a   1.000
_cell.length_b   1.000
_cell.length_c   1.000
_cell.angle_alpha   90.00
_cell.angle_beta   90.00
_cell.angle_gamma   90.00
#
_symmetry.space_group_name_H-M   'P 1'
#
loop_
_entity.id
_entity.type
_entity.pdbx_description
1 polymer ?
#
loop_
_entity_poly.entity_id
_entity_poly.type
_entity_poly.pdbx_seq_one_letter_code
_entity_poly.pdbx_strand_id
1 'polypeptide(L)'
;MGFFSMSTTGSTSRHLALLGGLRRSGTWEVPPRLQVFAAVGGADLDLTQATLPPVTEITKISLVGGLRVRVPAHVRVEVEGFSLVGPRPSSPVGPAAGPDVPVVRLRAYGAFGGVAVVTS
;
A
#
# COMPACT_ATOMS: atom_id res chain seq x y z
N MET A 1 27.95 27.98 11.27
CA MET A 1 26.71 28.13 10.47
C MET A 1 26.23 26.73 10.14
N GLY A 2 25.40 26.14 11.00
CA GLY A 2 24.91 24.76 10.85
C GLY A 2 23.48 24.78 10.36
N PHE A 3 23.23 24.25 9.17
CA PHE A 3 21.87 23.98 8.70
C PHE A 3 21.47 22.59 9.19
N PHE A 4 20.75 22.55 10.31
CA PHE A 4 20.07 21.35 10.75
C PHE A 4 18.86 21.15 9.82
N SER A 5 18.98 20.25 8.85
CA SER A 5 17.86 19.87 7.98
C SER A 5 16.88 19.04 8.80
N MET A 6 15.78 19.66 9.21
CA MET A 6 14.67 19.00 9.88
C MET A 6 13.90 18.21 8.82
N SER A 7 14.27 16.94 8.62
CA SER A 7 13.52 16.04 7.72
C SER A 7 12.10 15.88 8.26
N THR A 8 11.13 16.42 7.54
CA THR A 8 9.72 16.44 7.91
C THR A 8 9.21 15.02 8.18
N THR A 9 8.95 14.74 9.45
CA THR A 9 8.20 13.56 9.90
C THR A 9 6.83 13.52 9.21
N GLY A 10 6.61 12.55 8.32
CA GLY A 10 5.28 12.05 7.96
C GLY A 10 4.55 12.67 6.77
N SER A 11 5.17 12.76 5.59
CA SER A 11 4.46 13.09 4.34
C SER A 11 3.43 12.00 4.01
N THR A 12 2.14 12.33 4.15
CA THR A 12 1.03 11.50 3.66
C THR A 12 0.77 11.86 2.21
N SER A 13 0.89 10.90 1.29
CA SER A 13 0.52 11.10 -0.11
C SER A 13 -0.92 10.67 -0.34
N ARG A 14 -1.70 11.52 -1.02
CA ARG A 14 -3.11 11.25 -1.36
C ARG A 14 -3.30 11.30 -2.86
N HIS A 15 -4.03 10.33 -3.39
CA HIS A 15 -4.40 10.25 -4.80
C HIS A 15 -5.92 10.09 -4.91
N LEU A 16 -6.55 10.91 -5.75
CA LEU A 16 -7.99 10.90 -5.99
C LEU A 16 -8.25 10.74 -7.49
N ALA A 17 -9.10 9.78 -7.84
CA ALA A 17 -9.54 9.54 -9.20
C ALA A 17 -11.05 9.26 -9.22
N LEU A 18 -11.75 9.68 -10.27
CA LEU A 18 -13.13 9.25 -10.51
C LEU A 18 -13.15 7.93 -11.29
N LEU A 19 -12.34 7.85 -12.34
CA LEU A 19 -12.13 6.65 -13.14
C LEU A 19 -10.63 6.33 -13.18
N GLY A 20 -10.27 5.06 -13.01
CA GLY A 20 -8.89 4.60 -12.91
C GLY A 20 -8.36 4.64 -11.47
N GLY A 21 -7.12 5.05 -11.30
CA GLY A 21 -6.50 5.15 -9.98
C GLY A 21 -4.99 5.20 -10.06
N LEU A 22 -4.31 4.73 -9.01
CA LEU A 22 -2.88 4.86 -8.88
C LEU A 22 -2.14 3.63 -9.43
N ARG A 23 -1.25 3.84 -10.40
CA ARG A 23 -0.30 2.82 -10.84
C ARG A 23 1.13 3.32 -10.62
N ARG A 24 1.93 2.54 -9.89
CA ARG A 24 3.34 2.87 -9.61
C ARG A 24 4.19 1.61 -9.71
N SER A 25 5.35 1.75 -10.36
CA SER A 25 6.33 0.67 -10.55
C SER A 25 7.73 1.23 -10.75
N GLY A 26 8.75 0.38 -10.61
CA GLY A 26 10.15 0.75 -10.76
C GLY A 26 10.73 1.34 -9.46
N THR A 27 11.79 2.13 -9.59
CA THR A 27 12.45 2.78 -8.45
C THR A 27 11.71 4.04 -8.04
N TRP A 28 11.09 4.02 -6.86
CA TRP A 28 10.46 5.19 -6.26
C TRP A 28 10.47 5.09 -4.73
N GLU A 29 10.38 6.24 -4.07
CA GLU A 29 10.32 6.31 -2.62
C GLU A 29 8.86 6.23 -2.17
N VAL A 30 8.54 5.20 -1.37
CA VAL A 30 7.18 5.00 -0.89
C VAL A 30 6.95 5.89 0.32
N PRO A 31 5.92 6.75 0.30
CA PRO A 31 5.62 7.57 1.47
C PRO A 31 5.18 6.65 2.63
N PRO A 32 5.49 6.99 3.89
CA PRO A 32 5.05 6.20 5.05
C PRO A 32 3.53 5.99 5.10
N ARG A 33 2.77 6.92 4.51
CA ARG A 33 1.32 6.82 4.34
C ARG A 33 0.92 7.17 2.91
N LEU A 34 0.27 6.23 2.22
CA LEU A 34 -0.29 6.38 0.88
C LEU A 34 -1.80 6.14 0.93
N GLN A 35 -2.60 7.10 0.47
CA GLN A 35 -4.05 6.98 0.42
C GLN A 35 -4.54 7.12 -1.03
N VAL A 36 -5.30 6.15 -1.51
CA VAL A 36 -5.86 6.12 -2.86
C VAL A 36 -7.38 6.05 -2.79
N PHE A 37 -8.04 7.07 -3.35
CA PHE A 37 -9.49 7.18 -3.42
C PHE A 37 -9.90 7.08 -4.89
N ALA A 38 -10.79 6.14 -5.22
CA ALA A 38 -11.26 5.94 -6.59
C ALA A 38 -12.76 5.62 -6.63
N ALA A 39 -13.57 6.22 -7.50
CA ALA A 39 -14.95 5.74 -7.67
C ALA A 39 -14.96 4.41 -8.45
N VAL A 40 -14.31 4.36 -9.61
CA VAL A 40 -14.11 3.13 -10.40
C VAL A 40 -12.63 2.93 -10.70
N GLY A 41 -12.07 1.81 -10.26
CA GLY A 41 -10.65 1.46 -10.31
C GLY A 41 -10.05 1.33 -8.90
N GLY A 42 -8.76 1.60 -8.73
CA GLY A 42 -8.09 1.33 -7.46
C GLY A 42 -6.60 1.60 -7.49
N ALA A 43 -5.79 0.65 -7.03
CA ALA A 43 -4.34 0.82 -7.03
C ALA A 43 -3.62 -0.45 -7.47
N ASP A 44 -2.59 -0.27 -8.30
CA ASP A 44 -1.66 -1.30 -8.77
C ASP A 44 -0.24 -0.83 -8.47
N LEU A 45 0.35 -1.39 -7.42
CA LEU A 45 1.62 -0.94 -6.84
C LEU A 45 2.66 -2.05 -6.92
N ASP A 46 3.77 -1.75 -7.57
CA ASP A 46 4.95 -2.60 -7.55
C ASP A 46 5.99 -2.02 -6.58
N LEU A 47 6.16 -2.71 -5.44
CA LEU A 47 7.09 -2.34 -4.38
C LEU A 47 8.39 -3.14 -4.46
N THR A 48 8.57 -4.01 -5.47
CA THR A 48 9.75 -4.89 -5.61
C THR A 48 11.04 -4.12 -5.86
N GLN A 49 10.94 -2.92 -6.44
CA GLN A 49 12.07 -2.02 -6.72
C GLN A 49 11.94 -0.70 -5.95
N ALA A 50 10.95 -0.58 -5.06
CA ALA A 50 10.66 0.64 -4.33
C ALA A 50 11.43 0.70 -3.01
N THR A 51 11.82 1.90 -2.60
CA THR A 51 12.41 2.12 -1.28
C THR A 51 11.28 2.28 -0.26
N LEU A 52 11.21 1.34 0.68
CA LEU A 52 10.16 1.29 1.70
C LEU A 52 10.68 1.86 3.03
N PRO A 53 9.91 2.71 3.72
CA PRO A 53 10.15 2.99 5.14
C PRO A 53 9.91 1.73 5.98
N PRO A 54 10.40 1.68 7.25
CA PRO A 54 10.22 0.52 8.12
C PRO A 54 8.76 0.07 8.27
N VAL A 55 7.85 1.05 8.27
CA VAL A 55 6.40 0.81 8.25
C VAL A 55 5.78 1.67 7.15
N THR A 56 5.04 1.02 6.26
CA THR A 56 4.28 1.65 5.19
C THR A 56 2.79 1.36 5.36
N GLU A 57 1.96 2.38 5.38
CA GLU A 57 0.50 2.24 5.40
C GLU A 57 -0.08 2.62 4.04
N ILE A 58 -0.78 1.69 3.39
CA ILE A 58 -1.43 1.90 2.10
C ILE A 58 -2.93 1.74 2.30
N THR A 59 -3.67 2.83 2.22
CA THR A 59 -5.13 2.83 2.32
C THR A 59 -5.76 3.02 0.93
N LYS A 60 -6.62 2.09 0.53
CA LYS A 60 -7.40 2.16 -0.70
C LYS A 60 -8.88 2.23 -0.35
N ILE A 61 -9.60 3.23 -0.87
CA ILE A 61 -11.05 3.37 -0.73
C ILE A 61 -11.64 3.49 -2.13
N SER A 62 -12.49 2.52 -2.52
CA SER A 62 -13.16 2.57 -3.82
C SER A 62 -14.57 1.99 -3.85
N LEU A 63 -15.44 2.49 -4.74
CA LEU A 63 -16.75 1.86 -4.96
C LEU A 63 -16.59 0.55 -5.74
N VAL A 64 -15.93 0.61 -6.90
CA VAL A 64 -15.67 -0.56 -7.75
C VAL A 64 -14.18 -0.64 -8.08
N GLY A 65 -13.53 -1.76 -7.78
CA GLY A 65 -12.13 -2.04 -8.13
C GLY A 65 -11.27 -2.52 -6.95
N GLY A 66 -10.02 -2.89 -7.23
CA GLY A 66 -9.16 -3.64 -6.30
C GLY A 66 -7.87 -2.93 -5.90
N LEU A 67 -7.15 -3.54 -4.97
CA LEU A 67 -5.77 -3.17 -4.62
C LEU A 67 -4.87 -4.35 -5.00
N ARG A 68 -3.95 -4.15 -5.94
CA ARG A 68 -2.92 -5.11 -6.32
C ARG A 68 -1.58 -4.59 -5.84
N VAL A 69 -0.86 -5.38 -5.06
CA VAL A 69 0.46 -5.00 -4.54
C VAL A 69 1.43 -6.14 -4.77
N ARG A 70 2.58 -5.82 -5.36
CA ARG A 70 3.73 -6.73 -5.46
C ARG A 70 4.76 -6.31 -4.42
N VAL A 71 5.23 -7.27 -3.63
CA VAL A 71 6.21 -7.03 -2.58
C VAL A 71 7.40 -7.98 -2.73
N PRO A 72 8.61 -7.54 -2.35
CA PRO A 72 9.76 -8.44 -2.30
C PRO A 72 9.63 -9.41 -1.11
N ALA A 73 10.24 -10.60 -1.23
CA ALA A 73 10.11 -11.69 -0.25
C ALA A 73 10.52 -11.35 1.21
N HIS A 74 11.35 -10.33 1.43
CA HIS A 74 11.79 -9.89 2.76
C HIS A 74 10.81 -8.93 3.45
N VAL A 75 9.68 -8.61 2.83
CA VAL A 75 8.68 -7.67 3.35
C VAL A 75 7.49 -8.42 3.91
N ARG A 76 7.08 -8.05 5.12
CA ARG A 76 5.85 -8.53 5.74
C ARG A 76 4.66 -7.70 5.27
N VAL A 77 3.59 -8.35 4.86
CA VAL A 77 2.34 -7.70 4.46
C VAL A 77 1.24 -8.06 5.41
N GLU A 78 0.62 -7.04 6.00
CA GLU A 78 -0.55 -7.16 6.85
C GLU A 78 -1.73 -6.58 6.09
N VAL A 79 -2.77 -7.40 5.87
CA VAL A 79 -3.93 -6.96 5.10
C VAL A 79 -5.14 -6.84 6.00
N GLU A 80 -5.67 -5.62 6.07
CA GLU A 80 -6.84 -5.21 6.81
C GLU A 80 -7.89 -4.65 5.85
N GLY A 81 -9.14 -4.63 6.31
CA GLY A 81 -10.24 -3.97 5.62
C GLY A 81 -11.39 -4.91 5.30
N PHE A 82 -12.45 -4.33 4.74
CA PHE A 82 -13.66 -5.06 4.39
C PHE A 82 -14.08 -4.68 2.97
N SER A 83 -14.53 -5.67 2.22
CA SER A 83 -15.26 -5.46 0.97
C SER A 83 -16.67 -6.01 1.16
N LEU A 84 -17.70 -5.30 0.68
CA LEU A 84 -19.09 -5.78 0.76
C LEU A 84 -19.26 -7.06 -0.07
N VAL A 85 -18.60 -7.12 -1.22
CA VAL A 85 -18.59 -8.29 -2.12
C VAL A 85 -17.16 -8.57 -2.57
N GLY A 86 -16.62 -9.73 -2.17
CA GLY A 86 -15.26 -10.18 -2.53
C GLY A 86 -14.59 -11.03 -1.43
N PRO A 87 -13.46 -11.69 -1.73
CA PRO A 87 -12.72 -12.46 -0.74
C PRO A 87 -12.19 -11.53 0.36
N ARG A 88 -12.35 -11.94 1.62
CA ARG A 88 -11.75 -11.23 2.75
C ARG A 88 -10.27 -11.54 2.81
N PRO A 89 -9.42 -10.56 3.17
CA PRO A 89 -8.02 -10.83 3.38
C PRO A 89 -7.84 -11.85 4.51
N SER A 90 -7.03 -12.86 4.26
CA SER A 90 -6.69 -13.93 5.19
C SER A 90 -5.19 -13.94 5.43
N SER A 91 -4.80 -13.95 6.70
CA SER A 91 -3.44 -14.06 7.24
C SER A 91 -2.38 -13.07 6.71
N PRO A 92 -1.41 -12.66 7.55
CA PRO A 92 -0.24 -11.94 7.07
C PRO A 92 0.52 -12.75 6.00
N VAL A 93 1.07 -12.08 5.01
CA VAL A 93 1.91 -12.67 3.96
C VAL A 93 3.37 -12.27 4.19
N GLY A 94 4.30 -13.19 4.00
CA GLY A 94 5.74 -12.93 4.16
C GLY A 94 6.29 -13.32 5.55
N PRO A 95 7.50 -12.84 5.90
CA PRO A 95 8.21 -13.27 7.09
C PRO A 95 7.53 -12.87 8.41
N ALA A 96 7.97 -13.49 9.50
CA ALA A 96 7.60 -13.08 10.86
C ALA A 96 7.99 -11.62 11.11
N ALA A 97 7.22 -10.91 11.92
CA ALA A 97 7.56 -9.54 12.30
C ALA A 97 8.90 -9.53 13.06
N GLY A 98 9.74 -8.55 12.75
CA GLY A 98 11.04 -8.37 13.39
C GLY A 98 11.56 -6.94 13.17
N PRO A 99 12.61 -6.52 13.91
CA PRO A 99 13.12 -5.14 13.87
C PRO A 99 13.60 -4.71 12.48
N ASP A 100 14.16 -5.65 11.71
CA ASP A 100 14.74 -5.41 10.39
C ASP A 100 13.82 -5.84 9.23
N VAL A 101 12.57 -6.19 9.53
CA VAL A 101 11.59 -6.64 8.55
C VAL A 101 10.64 -5.49 8.23
N PRO A 102 10.70 -4.89 7.02
CA PRO A 102 9.77 -3.83 6.65
C PRO A 102 8.34 -4.38 6.64
N VAL A 103 7.42 -3.58 7.17
CA VAL A 103 6.00 -3.94 7.26
C VAL A 103 5.16 -3.06 6.35
N VAL A 104 4.40 -3.67 5.45
CA VAL A 104 3.42 -3.01 4.59
C VAL A 104 2.02 -3.36 5.08
N ARG A 105 1.33 -2.37 5.63
CA ARG A 105 -0.07 -2.48 6.06
C ARG A 105 -1.00 -2.03 4.95
N LEU A 106 -1.76 -2.96 4.40
CA LEU A 106 -2.74 -2.70 3.37
C LEU A 106 -4.12 -2.57 4.02
N ARG A 107 -4.76 -1.41 3.87
CA ARG A 107 -6.14 -1.16 4.29
C ARG A 107 -6.99 -0.96 3.06
N ALA A 108 -7.86 -1.91 2.72
CA ALA A 108 -8.72 -1.79 1.54
C ALA A 108 -10.20 -1.80 1.92
N TYR A 109 -10.90 -0.76 1.48
CA TYR A 109 -12.33 -0.60 1.67
C TYR A 109 -13.02 -0.43 0.32
N GLY A 110 -14.16 -1.10 0.12
CA GLY A 110 -14.97 -0.88 -1.05
C GLY A 110 -16.23 -1.73 -1.16
N ALA A 111 -17.09 -1.37 -2.12
CA ALA A 111 -18.31 -2.13 -2.35
C ALA A 111 -18.02 -3.40 -3.18
N PHE A 112 -17.30 -3.26 -4.29
CA PHE A 112 -16.96 -4.36 -5.19
C PHE A 112 -15.47 -4.40 -5.48
N GLY A 113 -14.81 -5.51 -5.14
CA GLY A 113 -13.39 -5.73 -5.44
C GLY A 113 -12.68 -6.59 -4.40
N GLY A 114 -11.35 -6.58 -4.43
CA GLY A 114 -10.55 -7.36 -3.49
C GLY A 114 -9.12 -6.83 -3.37
N VAL A 115 -8.34 -7.49 -2.53
CA VAL A 115 -6.89 -7.25 -2.37
C VAL A 115 -6.14 -8.45 -2.93
N ALA A 116 -5.18 -8.20 -3.80
CA ALA A 116 -4.27 -9.20 -4.33
C ALA A 116 -2.84 -8.83 -3.94
N VAL A 117 -2.20 -9.71 -3.18
CA VAL A 117 -0.79 -9.58 -2.82
C VAL A 117 -0.01 -10.64 -3.58
N VAL A 118 1.05 -10.22 -4.26
CA VAL A 118 1.98 -11.13 -4.94
C VAL A 118 3.35 -10.93 -4.33
N THR A 119 3.94 -12.02 -3.87
CA THR A 119 5.32 -12.03 -3.36
C THR A 119 6.23 -12.59 -4.45
N SER A 120 7.34 -11.90 -4.72
CA SER A 120 8.38 -12.32 -5.66
C SER A 120 9.75 -12.30 -5.02
#